data_AF-A0A960D5H3-F1
#
_entry.id   AF-A0A960D5H3-F1
#
_cell.length_a   1.000
_cell.length_b   1.000
_cell.length_c   1.000
_cell.angle_alpha   90.00
_cell.angle_beta   90.00
_cell.angle_gamma   90.00
#
_symmetry.space_group_name_H-M   'P 1'
#
loop_
_entity.id
_entity.type
_entity.pdbx_description
1 polymer ?
#
loop_
_entity_poly.entity_id
_entity_poly.type
_entity_poly.pdbx_seq_one_letter_code
_entity_poly.pdbx_strand_id
1 'polypeptide(L)' 'PRSGDHYRLASELGLPPWRVQKAQKQSRRWSRDTVATAIRLVAALNADVKGAAANPDYALEDTVRRVAQLAAGGGRN' A
#
# COMPACT_ATOMS: atom_id res chain seq x y z
N PRO A 1 -12.23 9.91 -8.96
CA PRO A 1 -12.53 8.54 -8.46
C PRO A 1 -13.94 8.47 -7.87
N ARG A 2 -14.82 7.66 -8.46
CA ARG A 2 -16.20 7.45 -7.98
C ARG A 2 -16.14 6.76 -6.63
N SER A 3 -16.28 7.53 -5.55
CA SER A 3 -16.48 6.97 -4.21
C SER A 3 -17.85 6.28 -4.23
N GLY A 4 -17.88 5.01 -4.60
CA GLY A 4 -19.09 4.19 -4.49
C GLY A 4 -19.58 4.17 -3.04
N ASP A 5 -20.87 3.97 -2.85
CA ASP A 5 -21.50 3.82 -1.55
C ASP A 5 -20.71 2.81 -0.69
N HIS A 6 -20.11 3.32 0.39
CA HIS A 6 -19.20 2.55 1.24
C HIS A 6 -19.95 1.44 1.97
N TYR A 7 -21.25 1.61 2.22
CA TYR A 7 -22.09 0.59 2.85
C TYR A 7 -22.35 -0.58 1.90
N ARG A 8 -22.64 -0.29 0.62
CA ARG A 8 -22.79 -1.32 -0.42
C ARG A 8 -21.50 -2.11 -0.60
N LEU A 9 -20.37 -1.42 -0.75
CA LEU A 9 -19.06 -2.06 -0.92
C LEU A 9 -18.62 -2.83 0.34
N ALA A 10 -18.94 -2.31 1.54
CA ALA A 10 -18.70 -3.02 2.80
C ALA A 10 -19.48 -4.34 2.87
N SER A 11 -20.74 -4.34 2.44
CA SER A 11 -21.55 -5.56 2.34
C SER A 11 -20.98 -6.55 1.33
N GLU A 12 -20.57 -6.10 0.14
CA GLU A 12 -19.97 -6.95 -0.90
C GLU A 12 -18.65 -7.60 -0.43
N LEU A 13 -17.83 -6.86 0.33
CA LEU A 13 -16.53 -7.31 0.82
C LEU A 13 -16.60 -8.05 2.16
N GLY A 14 -17.76 -8.11 2.83
CA GLY A 14 -17.88 -8.64 4.19
C GLY A 14 -17.05 -7.87 5.22
N LEU A 15 -16.81 -6.57 5.00
CA LEU A 15 -15.98 -5.72 5.85
C LEU A 15 -16.83 -4.70 6.62
N PRO A 16 -16.43 -4.28 7.82
CA PRO A 16 -17.05 -3.13 8.48
C PRO A 16 -16.95 -1.85 7.61
N PRO A 17 -17.98 -1.00 7.54
CA PRO A 17 -17.96 0.23 6.73
C PRO A 17 -16.78 1.16 7.01
N TRP A 18 -16.35 1.26 8.28
CA TRP A 18 -15.18 2.07 8.65
C TRP A 18 -13.89 1.59 7.99
N ARG A 19 -13.75 0.28 7.74
CA ARG A 19 -12.57 -0.32 7.10
C ARG A 19 -12.55 0.00 5.61
N VAL A 20 -13.71 -0.07 4.94
CA VAL A 20 -13.85 0.35 3.54
C VAL A 20 -13.56 1.84 3.40
N GLN A 21 -14.10 2.68 4.28
CA GLN A 21 -13.84 4.12 4.25
C GLN A 21 -12.35 4.42 4.45
N LYS A 22 -11.69 3.74 5.39
CA LYS A 22 -10.24 3.88 5.61
C LYS A 22 -9.44 3.48 4.36
N ALA A 23 -9.76 2.34 3.75
CA ALA A 23 -9.10 1.88 2.53
C ALA A 23 -9.32 2.83 1.35
N GLN A 24 -10.53 3.35 1.16
CA GLN A 24 -10.82 4.34 0.11
C GLN A 24 -10.11 5.68 0.35
N LYS A 25 -9.95 6.14 1.59
CA LYS A 25 -9.16 7.33 1.90
C LYS A 25 -7.68 7.11 1.59
N GLN A 26 -7.14 5.94 1.91
CA GLN A 26 -5.75 5.58 1.62
C GLN A 26 -5.51 5.42 0.12
N SER A 27 -6.44 4.81 -0.63
CA SER A 27 -6.29 4.53 -2.07
C SER A 27 -6.14 5.80 -2.92
N ARG A 28 -6.62 6.95 -2.44
CA ARG A 28 -6.46 8.25 -3.14
C ARG A 28 -5.00 8.66 -3.37
N ARG A 29 -4.05 8.07 -2.64
CA ARG A 29 -2.60 8.31 -2.81
C ARG A 29 -1.94 7.38 -3.83
N TRP A 30 -2.67 6.40 -4.36
CA TRP A 30 -2.11 5.32 -5.15
C TRP A 30 -2.69 5.30 -6.57
N SER A 31 -1.80 5.04 -7.53
CA SER A 31 -2.17 4.57 -8.87
C SER A 31 -2.02 3.04 -8.90
N ARG A 32 -2.53 2.41 -9.97
CA ARG A 32 -2.35 0.96 -10.19
C ARG A 32 -0.87 0.57 -10.23
N ASP A 33 -0.04 1.38 -10.88
CA ASP A 33 1.38 1.08 -11.07
C ASP A 33 2.18 1.28 -9.78
N THR A 34 1.89 2.35 -9.03
CA THR A 34 2.62 2.63 -7.78
C THR A 34 2.28 1.61 -6.68
N VAL A 35 1.03 1.15 -6.59
CA VAL A 35 0.66 0.10 -5.62
C VAL A 35 1.27 -1.25 -6.00
N ALA A 36 1.27 -1.61 -7.28
CA ALA A 36 1.91 -2.85 -7.75
C ALA A 36 3.42 -2.85 -7.48
N THR A 37 4.07 -1.70 -7.64
CA THR A 37 5.49 -1.54 -7.33
C THR A 37 5.76 -1.63 -5.83
N ALA A 38 4.95 -0.98 -5.00
CA ALA A 38 5.08 -1.06 -3.55
C ALA A 38 4.91 -2.50 -3.03
N ILE A 39 3.97 -3.27 -3.58
CA ILE A 39 3.77 -4.69 -3.22
C ILE A 39 5.04 -5.51 -3.50
N ARG A 40 5.68 -5.31 -4.67
CA ARG A 40 6.93 -6.02 -5.01
C ARG A 40 8.08 -5.65 -4.08
N LEU A 41 8.21 -4.37 -3.70
CA LEU A 41 9.24 -3.93 -2.75
C LEU A 41 9.07 -4.59 -1.37
N VAL A 42 7.84 -4.61 -0.86
CA VAL A 42 7.54 -5.25 0.44
C VAL A 42 7.76 -6.77 0.38
N ALA A 43 7.44 -7.42 -0.75
CA ALA A 43 7.69 -8.84 -0.94
C ALA A 43 9.19 -9.18 -0.95
N ALA A 44 10.01 -8.35 -1.61
CA ALA A 44 11.47 -8.48 -1.59
C ALA A 44 12.02 -8.30 -0.17
N LEU A 45 11.58 -7.26 0.55
CA LEU A 45 11.96 -7.05 1.94
C LEU A 45 11.64 -8.26 2.83
N ASN A 46 10.48 -8.89 2.66
CA ASN A 46 10.12 -10.08 3.43
C ASN A 46 11.06 -11.27 3.19
N ALA A 47 11.70 -11.37 2.02
CA ALA A 47 12.77 -12.35 1.79
C ALA A 47 14.07 -11.90 2.48
N ASP A 48 14.40 -10.62 2.38
CA ASP A 48 15.62 -10.00 2.94
C ASP A 48 15.71 -10.11 4.47
N VAL A 49 14.63 -9.77 5.19
CA VAL A 49 14.59 -9.80 6.67
C VAL A 49 14.60 -11.21 7.26
N LYS A 50 14.39 -12.24 6.44
CA LYS A 50 14.47 -13.66 6.86
C LYS A 50 15.89 -14.24 6.76
N GLY A 51 16.89 -13.38 6.61
CA GLY A 51 18.32 -13.76 6.68
C GLY A 51 19.09 -13.60 5.38
N ALA A 52 18.54 -12.92 4.37
CA ALA A 52 19.22 -12.68 3.09
C ALA A 52 19.90 -11.30 3.01
N ALA A 53 19.51 -10.32 3.83
CA ALA A 53 20.14 -8.99 3.85
C ALA A 53 21.35 -8.91 4.78
N ALA A 54 22.37 -8.18 4.32
CA ALA A 54 23.55 -7.83 5.12
C ALA A 54 23.24 -6.86 6.29
N ASN A 55 22.21 -6.03 6.15
CA ASN A 55 21.70 -5.13 7.19
C ASN A 55 20.16 -5.05 7.09
N PRO A 56 19.42 -5.88 7.85
CA PRO A 56 17.96 -5.91 7.82
C PRO A 56 17.27 -4.60 8.21
N ASP A 57 17.83 -3.86 9.18
CA ASP A 57 17.26 -2.59 9.65
C ASP A 57 17.33 -1.52 8.54
N TYR A 58 18.49 -1.40 7.89
CA TYR A 58 18.64 -0.50 6.75
C TYR A 58 17.73 -0.89 5.58
N ALA A 59 17.61 -2.19 5.28
CA ALA A 59 16.72 -2.67 4.21
C ALA A 59 15.25 -2.31 4.49
N LEU A 60 14.81 -2.40 5.75
CA LEU A 60 13.49 -1.98 6.19
C LEU A 60 13.30 -0.47 6.01
N GLU A 61 14.24 0.35 6.49
CA GLU A 61 14.18 1.81 6.38
C GLU A 61 14.13 2.30 4.93
N ASP A 62 14.98 1.75 4.05
CA ASP A 62 14.99 2.08 2.62
C ASP A 62 13.66 1.70 1.97
N THR A 63 13.15 0.50 2.25
CA THR A 63 11.88 0.03 1.70
C THR A 63 10.72 0.94 2.12
N VAL A 64 10.63 1.31 3.41
CA VAL A 64 9.60 2.23 3.91
C VAL A 64 9.69 3.59 3.22
N ARG A 65 10.91 4.14 3.06
CA ARG A 65 11.13 5.41 2.36
C ARG A 65 10.63 5.35 0.91
N ARG A 66 10.96 4.29 0.18
CA ARG A 66 10.56 4.10 -1.23
C ARG A 66 9.04 3.94 -1.37
N VAL A 67 8.40 3.17 -0.48
CA VAL A 67 6.93 3.02 -0.44
C VAL A 67 6.25 4.37 -0.18
N ALA A 68 6.77 5.17 0.75
CA ALA A 68 6.23 6.50 1.02
C ALA A 68 6.36 7.45 -0.18
N GLN A 69 7.47 7.40 -0.91
CA GLN A 69 7.67 8.18 -2.14
C GLN A 69 6.69 7.77 -3.24
N LEU A 70 6.45 6.46 -3.42
CA LEU A 70 5.45 5.94 -4.37
C LEU A 70 4.04 6.42 -4.05
N ALA A 71 3.67 6.45 -2.77
CA ALA A 71 2.38 6.97 -2.31
C ALA A 71 2.27 8.51 -2.48
N ALA A 72 3.38 9.25 -2.35
CA ALA A 72 3.39 10.69 -2.54
C ALA A 72 3.34 11.09 -4.02
N GLY A 73 3.90 10.26 -4.92
CA GLY A 73 3.91 10.49 -6.38
C GLY A 73 2.64 10.03 -7.10
N GLY A 74 1.97 8.98 -6.62
CA GLY A 74 0.83 8.35 -7.30
C GLY A 74 -0.45 9.18 -7.40
N GLY A 75 -0.55 10.30 -6.68
CA GLY A 75 -1.69 11.23 -6.76
C GLY A 75 -1.52 12.38 -7.77
N ARG A 76 -0.39 12.45 -8.47
CA ARG A 76 -0.04 13.55 -9.41
C ARG A 76 -0.04 13.15 -10.89
N ASN A 77 -0.46 11.93 -11.23
CA ASN A 77 -0.62 11.46 -12.61
C ASN A 77 -2.10 11.40 -13.00
#